data_AF-A0AAW8R2W3-F1
#
_entry.id   AF-A0AAW8R2W3-F1
#
_cell.length_a   1.000
_cell.length_b   1.000
_cell.length_c   1.000
_cell.angle_alpha   90.00
_cell.angle_beta   90.00
_cell.angle_gamma   90.00
#
_symmetry.space_group_name_H-M   'P 1'
#
loop_
_entity.id
_entity.type
_entity.pdbx_description
1 polymer ?
#
loop_
_entity_poly.entity_id
_entity_poly.type
_entity_poly.pdbx_seq_one_letter_code
_entity_poly.pdbx_strand_id
1 'polypeptide(L)'
;MEQLTFSSLELAVKAEQQMPEANTINIYVYLGLERAKSFGSVEQTKRAHLRVVNTLLETMCDDCLSLRWRTACYKWIKKLMPLLFELLHKDDYWQRVADVKLLHTYFLKDKKELHPLTTQNTMTRDEQSPKREG
;
A
#
# COMPACT_ATOMS: atom_id res chain seq x y z
N MET A 1 23.19 -0.68 -22.71
CA MET A 1 22.58 -1.33 -21.54
C MET A 1 22.63 -0.30 -20.42
N GLU A 2 21.54 0.40 -20.14
CA GLU A 2 21.51 1.39 -19.06
C GLU A 2 21.78 0.68 -17.73
N GLN A 3 22.69 1.22 -16.91
CA GLN A 3 22.96 0.68 -15.59
C GLN A 3 21.72 0.86 -14.71
N LEU A 4 21.16 -0.25 -14.25
CA LEU A 4 20.04 -0.25 -13.32
C LEU A 4 20.48 0.33 -11.97
N THR A 5 20.09 1.56 -11.66
CA THR A 5 20.40 2.20 -10.38
C THR A 5 19.31 1.91 -9.36
N PHE A 6 19.62 2.10 -8.07
CA PHE A 6 18.61 2.01 -7.01
C PHE A 6 17.46 3.02 -7.22
N SER A 7 17.76 4.23 -7.70
CA SER A 7 16.75 5.26 -7.96
C SER A 7 15.85 4.91 -9.16
N SER A 8 16.40 4.31 -10.22
CA SER A 8 15.57 3.87 -11.35
C SER A 8 14.65 2.72 -10.96
N LEU A 9 15.11 1.81 -10.08
CA LEU A 9 14.27 0.79 -9.47
C LEU A 9 13.15 1.37 -8.61
N GLU A 10 13.45 2.41 -7.82
CA GLU A 10 12.47 3.11 -7.00
C GLU A 10 11.34 3.70 -7.86
N LEU A 11 11.70 4.35 -8.97
CA LEU A 11 10.73 4.87 -9.93
C LEU A 11 9.92 3.73 -10.58
N ALA A 12 10.58 2.63 -10.95
CA ALA A 12 9.90 1.48 -11.53
C ALA A 12 8.88 0.86 -10.56
N VAL A 13 9.19 0.80 -9.26
CA VAL A 13 8.25 0.36 -8.22
C VAL A 13 7.06 1.31 -8.12
N LYS A 14 7.31 2.62 -8.09
CA LYS A 14 6.27 3.65 -8.01
C LYS A 14 5.36 3.68 -9.24
N ALA A 15 5.86 3.27 -10.41
CA ALA A 15 5.10 3.28 -11.67
C ALA A 15 4.55 1.90 -12.09
N GLU A 16 4.62 0.87 -11.23
CA GLU A 16 4.26 -0.52 -11.57
C GLU A 16 4.98 -1.06 -12.83
N GLN A 17 6.20 -0.58 -13.09
CA GLN A 17 6.99 -1.05 -14.21
C GLN A 17 7.60 -2.41 -13.89
N GLN A 18 7.11 -3.44 -14.58
CA GLN A 18 7.68 -4.79 -14.48
C GLN A 18 8.97 -4.90 -15.28
N MET A 19 9.98 -5.50 -14.67
CA MET A 19 11.14 -5.96 -15.42
C MET A 19 10.82 -7.29 -16.11
N PRO A 20 11.29 -7.51 -17.35
CA PRO A 20 10.95 -8.70 -18.13
C PRO A 20 11.31 -10.02 -17.46
N GLU A 21 12.34 -10.04 -16.62
CA GLU A 21 12.95 -11.27 -16.08
C GLU A 21 12.81 -11.41 -14.56
N ALA A 22 12.22 -10.43 -13.86
CA ALA A 22 12.20 -10.44 -12.41
C ALA A 22 11.10 -9.58 -11.80
N ASN A 23 10.74 -9.92 -10.56
CA ASN A 23 9.83 -9.10 -9.77
C ASN A 23 10.55 -7.82 -9.32
N THR A 24 10.20 -6.67 -9.91
CA THR A 24 10.78 -5.35 -9.64
C THR A 24 10.79 -5.02 -8.16
N ILE A 25 9.71 -5.31 -7.41
CA ILE A 25 9.63 -5.03 -5.98
C ILE A 25 10.66 -5.86 -5.21
N ASN A 26 10.82 -7.14 -5.55
CA ASN A 26 11.80 -8.01 -4.90
C ASN A 26 13.23 -7.49 -5.10
N ILE A 27 13.58 -7.11 -6.35
CA ILE A 27 14.90 -6.55 -6.66
C ILE A 27 15.11 -5.25 -5.91
N TYR A 28 14.13 -4.34 -5.93
CA TYR A 28 14.19 -3.07 -5.24
C TYR A 28 14.47 -3.25 -3.74
N VAL A 29 13.70 -4.13 -3.08
CA VAL A 29 13.88 -4.40 -1.66
C VAL A 29 15.26 -5.00 -1.40
N TYR A 30 15.65 -6.03 -2.15
CA TYR A 30 16.94 -6.69 -1.97
C TYR A 30 18.11 -5.70 -2.10
N LEU A 31 18.17 -4.94 -3.20
CA LEU A 31 19.24 -3.96 -3.42
C LEU A 31 19.20 -2.82 -2.40
N GLY A 32 18.02 -2.44 -1.93
CA GLY A 32 17.89 -1.45 -0.85
C GLY A 32 18.48 -1.93 0.47
N LEU A 33 18.24 -3.20 0.83
CA LEU A 33 18.82 -3.81 2.02
C LEU A 33 20.34 -4.00 1.87
N GLU A 34 20.81 -4.48 0.73
CA GLU A 34 22.26 -4.63 0.48
C GLU A 34 22.98 -3.28 0.51
N ARG A 35 22.39 -2.25 -0.11
CA ARG A 35 22.92 -0.89 -0.05
C ARG A 35 22.94 -0.35 1.39
N ALA A 36 21.97 -0.69 2.23
CA ALA A 36 21.95 -0.23 3.61
C ALA A 36 23.14 -0.79 4.42
N LYS A 37 23.63 -2.00 4.09
CA LYS A 37 24.79 -2.63 4.71
C LYS A 37 26.12 -1.98 4.35
N SER A 38 26.20 -1.28 3.21
CA SER A 38 27.44 -0.61 2.79
C SER A 38 27.67 0.75 3.43
N PHE A 39 26.70 1.26 4.21
CA PHE A 39 26.88 2.50 4.96
C PHE A 39 27.66 2.26 6.26
N GLY A 40 28.63 3.14 6.53
CA GLY A 40 29.48 3.05 7.71
C GLY A 40 28.86 3.59 9.01
N SER A 41 27.66 4.19 8.95
CA SER A 41 26.99 4.75 10.14
C SER A 41 25.57 4.20 10.30
N VAL A 42 25.21 3.93 11.56
CA VAL A 42 23.88 3.43 11.95
C VAL A 42 22.77 4.34 11.43
N GLU A 43 22.96 5.66 11.49
CA GLU A 43 21.96 6.62 11.05
C GLU A 43 21.76 6.59 9.53
N GLN A 44 22.84 6.43 8.75
CA GLN A 44 22.71 6.25 7.29
C GLN A 44 22.04 4.93 6.93
N THR A 45 22.38 3.84 7.62
CA THR A 45 21.73 2.53 7.45
C THR A 45 20.24 2.61 7.77
N LYS A 46 19.87 3.26 8.88
CA LYS A 46 18.48 3.52 9.27
C LYS A 46 17.73 4.28 8.17
N ARG A 47 18.28 5.40 7.70
CA ARG A 47 17.68 6.18 6.60
C ARG A 47 17.51 5.36 5.32
N ALA A 48 18.48 4.51 4.98
CA ALA A 48 18.41 3.64 3.81
C ALA A 48 17.27 2.61 3.92
N HIS A 49 17.12 1.96 5.07
CA HIS A 49 16.01 1.04 5.32
C HIS A 49 14.66 1.74 5.31
N LEU A 50 14.56 2.91 5.95
CA LEU A 50 13.33 3.71 5.94
C LEU A 50 12.95 4.18 4.54
N ARG A 51 13.91 4.53 3.68
CA ARG A 51 13.63 4.88 2.28
C ARG A 51 12.93 3.75 1.52
N VAL A 52 13.40 2.51 1.67
CA VAL A 52 12.76 1.33 1.06
C VAL A 52 11.33 1.20 1.54
N VAL A 53 11.11 1.26 2.86
CA VAL A 53 9.78 1.12 3.46
C VAL A 53 8.85 2.25 3.04
N ASN A 54 9.34 3.49 3.00
CA ASN A 54 8.59 4.67 2.58
C ASN A 54 8.09 4.53 1.15
N THR A 55 8.97 4.15 0.22
CA THR A 55 8.58 3.89 -1.17
C THR A 55 7.50 2.83 -1.25
N LEU A 56 7.65 1.71 -0.55
CA LEU A 56 6.62 0.66 -0.57
C LEU A 56 5.28 1.14 0.00
N LEU A 57 5.30 1.99 1.04
CA LEU A 57 4.10 2.57 1.64
C LEU A 57 3.41 3.54 0.68
N GLU A 58 4.18 4.45 0.06
CA GLU A 58 3.69 5.37 -0.97
C GLU A 58 3.06 4.60 -2.14
N THR A 59 3.74 3.57 -2.63
CA THR A 59 3.22 2.71 -3.71
C THR A 59 1.99 1.93 -3.26
N MET A 60 1.92 1.46 -2.01
CA MET A 60 0.77 0.73 -1.48
C MET A 60 -0.50 1.60 -1.40
N CYS A 61 -0.36 2.91 -1.20
CA CYS A 61 -1.50 3.84 -1.13
C CYS A 61 -1.83 4.54 -2.46
N ASP A 62 -1.16 4.19 -3.56
CA ASP A 62 -1.45 4.76 -4.87
C ASP A 62 -2.58 3.98 -5.58
N ASP A 63 -3.79 4.52 -5.57
CA ASP A 63 -4.98 3.90 -6.15
C ASP A 63 -4.97 3.78 -7.68
N CYS A 64 -4.03 4.46 -8.35
CA CYS A 64 -3.78 4.31 -9.78
C CYS A 64 -3.05 3.00 -10.10
N LEU A 65 -2.44 2.36 -9.10
CA LEU A 65 -1.73 1.09 -9.25
C LEU A 65 -2.64 -0.11 -8.97
N SER A 66 -2.32 -1.24 -9.59
CA SER A 66 -3.11 -2.46 -9.45
C SER A 66 -3.15 -2.96 -8.01
N LEU A 67 -4.29 -3.53 -7.60
CA LEU A 67 -4.44 -4.13 -6.27
C LEU A 67 -3.37 -5.20 -6.01
N ARG A 68 -3.00 -5.96 -7.04
CA ARG A 68 -1.94 -6.98 -6.96
C ARG A 68 -0.60 -6.36 -6.59
N TRP A 69 -0.25 -5.23 -7.20
CA TRP A 69 1.01 -4.53 -6.94
C TRP A 69 1.06 -3.96 -5.53
N ARG A 70 0.00 -3.25 -5.13
CA ARG A 70 -0.12 -2.70 -3.78
C ARG A 70 -0.11 -3.78 -2.70
N THR A 71 -0.76 -4.92 -2.96
CA THR A 71 -0.72 -6.09 -2.09
C THR A 71 0.69 -6.68 -1.97
N ALA A 72 1.48 -6.66 -3.05
CA ALA A 72 2.87 -7.10 -3.02
C ALA A 72 3.74 -6.15 -2.16
N CYS A 73 3.54 -4.83 -2.28
CA CYS A 73 4.17 -3.85 -1.40
C CYS A 73 3.84 -4.10 0.07
N TYR A 74 2.56 -4.32 0.40
CA TYR A 74 2.12 -4.65 1.76
C TYR A 74 2.81 -5.89 2.33
N LYS A 75 2.91 -6.96 1.53
CA LYS A 75 3.61 -8.20 1.95
C LYS A 75 5.07 -7.92 2.31
N TRP A 76 5.75 -7.06 1.57
CA TRP A 76 7.13 -6.67 1.88
C TRP A 76 7.22 -5.77 3.11
N ILE A 77 6.34 -4.79 3.24
CA ILE A 77 6.26 -3.93 4.44
C ILE A 77 6.13 -4.79 5.70
N LYS A 78 5.24 -5.78 5.71
CA LYS A 78 5.10 -6.72 6.84
C LYS A 78 6.39 -7.48 7.15
N LYS A 79 7.10 -7.96 6.13
CA LYS A 79 8.39 -8.66 6.30
C LYS A 79 9.47 -7.76 6.88
N LEU A 80 9.41 -6.46 6.62
CA LEU A 80 10.36 -5.46 7.11
C LEU A 80 10.00 -4.92 8.51
N MET A 81 8.82 -5.22 9.06
CA MET A 81 8.43 -4.75 10.39
C MET A 81 9.40 -5.14 11.51
N PRO A 82 9.91 -6.38 11.60
CA PRO A 82 10.89 -6.73 12.63
C PRO A 82 12.15 -5.87 12.53
N LEU A 83 12.63 -5.58 11.32
CA LEU A 83 13.76 -4.69 11.12
C LEU A 83 13.47 -3.26 11.60
N LEU A 84 12.27 -2.74 11.36
CA LEU A 84 11.89 -1.42 11.84
C LEU A 84 11.79 -1.35 13.37
N PHE A 85 11.42 -2.45 14.03
CA PHE A 85 11.39 -2.53 15.49
C PHE A 85 12.79 -2.29 16.08
N GLU A 86 13.83 -2.82 15.43
CA GLU A 86 15.22 -2.63 15.86
C GLU A 86 15.76 -1.22 15.57
N LEU A 87 15.22 -0.51 14.56
CA LEU A 87 15.75 0.76 14.07
C LEU A 87 15.04 2.00 14.62
N LEU A 88 13.80 1.86 15.08
CA LEU A 88 12.95 2.95 15.50
C LEU A 88 12.81 3.01 17.02
N HIS A 89 12.51 4.20 17.54
CA HIS A 89 12.02 4.29 18.91
C HIS A 89 10.67 3.59 19.00
N LYS A 90 10.36 3.10 20.20
CA LYS A 90 9.16 2.30 20.46
C LYS A 90 7.88 3.00 19.96
N ASP A 91 7.74 4.30 20.23
CA ASP A 91 6.55 5.06 19.85
C ASP A 91 6.46 5.22 18.33
N ASP A 92 7.56 5.55 17.66
CA ASP A 92 7.63 5.64 16.19
C ASP A 92 7.28 4.31 15.52
N TYR A 93 7.76 3.19 16.09
CA TYR A 93 7.46 1.86 15.59
C TYR A 93 5.96 1.56 15.68
N TRP A 94 5.34 1.79 16.83
CA TRP A 94 3.91 1.52 17.02
C TRP A 94 3.03 2.42 16.17
N GLN A 95 3.41 3.68 16.00
CA GLN A 95 2.76 4.57 15.04
C GLN A 95 2.83 3.97 13.64
N ARG A 96 4.00 3.48 13.23
CA ARG A 96 4.17 2.87 11.91
C ARG A 96 3.32 1.62 11.71
N VAL A 97 3.20 0.78 12.74
CA VAL A 97 2.32 -0.39 12.72
C VAL A 97 0.86 0.04 12.57
N ALA A 98 0.43 1.10 13.26
CA ALA A 98 -0.92 1.65 13.14
C ALA A 98 -1.19 2.17 11.72
N ASP A 99 -0.26 2.96 11.15
CA ASP A 99 -0.37 3.49 9.79
C ASP A 99 -0.51 2.37 8.76
N VAL A 100 0.34 1.33 8.85
CA VAL A 100 0.29 0.18 7.94
C VAL A 100 -1.05 -0.55 8.02
N LYS A 101 -1.60 -0.73 9.24
CA LYS A 101 -2.92 -1.35 9.44
C LYS A 101 -4.04 -0.50 8.86
N LEU A 102 -3.97 0.82 9.05
CA LEU A 102 -4.93 1.77 8.52
C LEU A 102 -4.93 1.70 6.99
N LEU A 103 -3.77 1.87 6.36
CA LEU A 103 -3.63 1.86 4.90
C LEU A 103 -4.05 0.52 4.28
N HIS A 104 -3.72 -0.61 4.91
CA HIS A 104 -4.22 -1.91 4.45
C HIS A 104 -5.76 -1.96 4.44
N THR A 105 -6.40 -1.41 5.47
CA THR A 105 -7.88 -1.38 5.56
C THR A 105 -8.49 -0.52 4.47
N TYR A 106 -7.90 0.63 4.15
CA TYR A 106 -8.45 1.55 3.15
C TYR A 106 -8.14 1.18 1.71
N PHE A 107 -6.90 0.78 1.43
CA PHE A 107 -6.43 0.58 0.06
C PHE A 107 -6.56 -0.86 -0.40
N LEU A 108 -6.47 -1.85 0.50
CA LEU A 108 -6.33 -3.26 0.11
C LEU A 108 -7.53 -4.15 0.44
N LYS A 109 -8.39 -3.76 1.38
CA LYS A 109 -9.65 -4.49 1.60
C LYS A 109 -10.63 -4.20 0.47
N ASP A 110 -11.35 -5.24 0.08
CA ASP A 110 -12.32 -5.19 -0.99
C ASP A 110 -13.48 -4.25 -0.59
N LYS A 111 -13.76 -3.22 -1.40
CA LYS A 111 -14.86 -2.27 -1.11
C LYS A 111 -16.24 -2.94 -1.14
N LYS A 112 -16.33 -4.19 -1.61
CA LYS A 112 -17.54 -5.01 -1.59
C LYS A 112 -18.00 -5.40 -0.19
N GLU A 113 -17.14 -5.32 0.83
CA GLU A 113 -17.54 -5.53 2.23
C GLU A 113 -18.05 -4.26 2.93
N LEU A 114 -18.11 -3.12 2.23
CA LEU A 114 -18.49 -1.82 2.82
C LEU A 114 -19.96 -1.39 2.60
N HIS A 115 -20.85 -2.26 2.12
CA HIS A 115 -22.31 -2.04 2.15
C HIS A 115 -23.07 -3.36 2.40
N PRO A 116 -24.02 -3.36 3.36
CA PRO A 116 -25.35 -2.88 3.02
C PRO A 116 -25.81 -1.79 4.01
N LEU A 117 -25.88 -0.55 3.54
CA LEU A 117 -26.69 0.47 4.21
C LEU A 117 -27.99 0.60 3.41
N THR A 118 -28.93 -0.22 3.85
CA THR A 118 -30.38 -0.05 3.84
C THR A 118 -30.86 1.34 3.40
N THR A 119 -31.51 1.42 2.24
CA THR A 119 -32.55 2.43 2.04
C THR A 119 -33.90 1.73 2.17
N GLN A 120 -34.42 1.67 3.39
CA GLN A 120 -35.86 1.58 3.59
C GLN A 120 -36.41 2.97 3.29
N ASN A 121 -37.01 3.15 2.12
CA ASN A 121 -37.98 4.21 1.91
C ASN A 121 -39.35 3.56 1.80
N THR A 122 -40.00 3.48 2.97
CA THR A 122 -41.44 3.51 3.13
C THR A 122 -41.96 4.79 2.46
N MET A 123 -42.69 4.66 1.37
CA MET A 123 -43.69 5.66 0.96
C MET A 123 -44.99 4.93 0.68
N THR A 124 -45.76 4.75 1.75
CA THR A 124 -47.21 4.82 1.70
C THR A 124 -47.58 6.20 1.17
N ARG A 125 -48.20 6.25 0.00
CA ARG A 125 -49.06 7.37 -0.36
C ARG A 125 -50.25 6.83 -1.14
N ASP A 126 -51.39 6.89 -0.46
CA ASP A 126 -52.72 6.77 -1.02
C ASP A 126 -52.85 7.58 -2.30
N GLU A 127 -53.43 6.97 -3.34
CA GLU A 127 -54.33 7.70 -4.25
C GLU A 127 -55.35 6.72 -4.84
N GLN A 128 -56.56 6.82 -4.31
CA GLN A 128 -57.78 6.20 -4.83
C GLN A 128 -58.26 6.94 -6.08
N SER A 129 -58.44 6.20 -7.18
CA SER A 129 -59.51 6.25 -8.22
C SER A 129 -60.04 7.61 -8.76
N PRO A 130 -60.39 7.68 -10.06
CA PRO A 130 -61.76 7.32 -10.40
C PRO A 130 -61.92 6.43 -11.65
N LYS A 131 -62.94 5.58 -11.54
CA LYS A 131 -63.55 4.75 -12.58
C LYS A 131 -64.09 5.63 -13.71
N ARG A 132 -63.88 5.22 -14.97
CA ARG A 132 -64.70 5.67 -16.10
C ARG A 132 -65.87 4.72 -16.24
N GLU A 133 -67.08 5.24 -16.07
CA GLU A 133 -68.33 4.63 -16.54
C GLU A 133 -68.73 5.28 -17.86
N GLY A 134 -69.32 4.49 -18.77
CA GLY A 134 -70.26 4.96 -19.80
C GLY A 134 -69.68 5.65 -21.01
#